data_AF-A0A222YEL0-F1
#
_entry.id   AF-A0A222YEL0-F1
#
_cell.length_a   1.000
_cell.length_b   1.000
_cell.length_c   1.000
_cell.angle_alpha   90.00
_cell.angle_beta   90.00
_cell.angle_gamma   90.00
#
_symmetry.space_group_name_H-M   'P 1'
#
loop_
_entity.id
_entity.type
_entity.pdbx_description
1 polymer ?
#
loop_
_entity_poly.entity_id
_entity_poly.type
_entity_poly.pdbx_seq_one_letter_code
_entity_poly.pdbx_strand_id
1 'polypeptide(L)'
;MQITGERALVNIENETFYTKRIDVADDETIPLDALFSEIDSHIENENFIHIELQINGGVESTGTTLSVETNVINLPLRYQNQLRKLVWQEKDALDVNLYMIAENEFESQSHLKISLASSVATYVDDSESVKAKISTWFNEQLEHIVNEQKQAEKEDVGVEE
;
A
#
# COMPACT_ATOMS: atom_id res chain seq x y z
N MET A 1 -2.91 -6.35 16.83
CA MET A 1 -2.14 -5.30 17.52
C MET A 1 -3.04 -4.09 17.72
N GLN A 2 -2.97 -3.44 18.88
CA GLN A 2 -3.63 -2.16 19.14
C GLN A 2 -2.62 -1.19 19.73
N ILE A 3 -2.76 0.09 19.40
CA ILE A 3 -1.92 1.17 19.95
C ILE A 3 -2.79 2.32 20.45
N THR A 4 -2.25 3.13 21.35
CA THR A 4 -2.92 4.37 21.79
C THR A 4 -2.86 5.42 20.68
N GLY A 5 -3.80 6.37 20.72
CA GLY A 5 -3.79 7.54 19.85
C GLY A 5 -2.50 8.35 19.97
N GLU A 6 -1.97 8.49 21.19
CA GLU A 6 -0.66 9.11 21.43
C GLU A 6 0.48 8.37 20.71
N ARG A 7 0.55 7.04 20.83
CA ARG A 7 1.59 6.25 20.14
C ARG A 7 1.45 6.35 18.62
N ALA A 8 0.22 6.30 18.10
CA ALA A 8 -0.04 6.48 16.68
C ALA A 8 0.45 7.85 16.18
N LEU A 9 0.15 8.93 16.91
CA LEU A 9 0.61 10.28 16.58
C LEU A 9 2.14 10.38 16.64
N VAL A 10 2.79 9.82 17.66
CA VAL A 10 4.26 9.77 17.76
C VAL A 10 4.87 9.07 16.55
N ASN A 11 4.30 7.94 16.11
CA ASN A 11 4.76 7.24 14.91
C ASN A 11 4.63 8.12 13.67
N ILE A 12 3.49 8.79 13.51
CA ILE A 12 3.19 9.66 12.36
C ILE A 12 4.08 10.92 12.34
N GLU A 13 4.27 11.56 13.49
CA GLU A 13 4.98 12.84 13.61
C GLU A 13 6.50 12.70 13.52
N ASN A 14 7.05 11.61 14.04
CA ASN A 14 8.50 11.37 14.02
C ASN A 14 8.95 10.52 12.83
N GLU A 15 8.01 10.14 11.94
CA GLU A 15 8.29 9.30 10.78
C GLU A 15 8.97 7.98 11.17
N THR A 16 8.65 7.45 12.35
CA THR A 16 9.24 6.20 12.85
C THR A 16 8.53 5.03 12.20
N PHE A 17 8.82 4.85 10.91
CA PHE A 17 8.31 3.77 10.09
C PHE A 17 9.44 2.81 9.70
N TYR A 18 9.13 1.53 9.63
CA TYR A 18 9.96 0.62 8.87
C TYR A 18 9.65 0.84 7.39
N THR A 19 10.62 1.35 6.64
CA THR A 19 10.47 1.59 5.20
C THR A 19 11.36 0.66 4.39
N LYS A 20 10.76 -0.03 3.41
CA LYS A 20 11.47 -0.87 2.45
C LYS A 20 10.97 -0.59 1.04
N ARG A 21 11.91 -0.34 0.13
CA ARG A 21 11.66 -0.29 -1.33
C ARG A 21 12.20 -1.55 -1.98
N ILE A 22 11.42 -2.10 -2.91
CA ILE A 22 11.80 -3.20 -3.79
C ILE A 22 11.52 -2.75 -5.23
N ASP A 23 12.57 -2.59 -6.01
CA ASP A 23 12.46 -2.26 -7.43
C ASP A 23 12.16 -3.54 -8.23
N VAL A 24 11.21 -3.43 -9.18
CA VAL A 24 10.78 -4.52 -10.06
C VAL A 24 10.91 -4.03 -11.50
N ALA A 25 11.74 -4.70 -12.31
CA ALA A 25 11.87 -4.36 -13.71
C ALA A 25 10.67 -4.86 -14.54
N ASP A 26 10.52 -4.29 -15.73
CA ASP A 26 9.55 -4.77 -16.72
C ASP A 26 9.84 -6.25 -17.04
N ASP A 27 8.79 -7.06 -17.16
CA ASP A 27 8.83 -8.51 -17.38
C ASP A 27 9.27 -9.40 -16.18
N GLU A 28 9.62 -8.82 -15.03
CA GLU A 28 9.88 -9.61 -13.83
C GLU A 28 8.59 -10.01 -13.11
N THR A 29 8.56 -11.24 -12.60
CA THR A 29 7.49 -11.65 -11.68
C THR A 29 7.62 -10.83 -10.41
N ILE A 30 6.52 -10.24 -9.97
CA ILE A 30 6.48 -9.42 -8.76
C ILE A 30 7.00 -10.27 -7.58
N PRO A 31 8.02 -9.80 -6.84
CA PRO A 31 8.64 -10.55 -5.76
C PRO A 31 7.77 -10.48 -4.50
N LEU A 32 6.55 -11.01 -4.57
CA LEU A 32 5.61 -11.04 -3.45
C LEU A 32 6.16 -11.82 -2.25
N ASP A 33 7.00 -12.83 -2.48
CA ASP A 33 7.69 -13.54 -1.40
C ASP A 33 8.61 -12.61 -0.59
N ALA A 34 9.34 -11.72 -1.27
CA ALA A 34 10.19 -10.73 -0.59
C ALA A 34 9.34 -9.72 0.19
N LEU A 35 8.24 -9.24 -0.41
CA LEU A 35 7.27 -8.38 0.28
C LEU A 35 6.74 -9.05 1.55
N PHE A 36 6.29 -10.30 1.45
CA PHE A 36 5.72 -11.03 2.58
C PHE A 36 6.76 -11.33 3.66
N SER A 37 8.00 -11.65 3.28
CA SER A 37 9.09 -11.83 4.23
C SER A 37 9.36 -10.56 5.05
N GLU A 38 9.27 -9.39 4.42
CA GLU A 38 9.44 -8.09 5.08
C GLU A 38 8.26 -7.78 6.00
N ILE A 39 7.03 -8.09 5.58
CA ILE A 39 5.85 -7.97 6.44
C ILE A 39 6.00 -8.89 7.64
N ASP A 40 6.24 -10.19 7.46
CA ASP A 40 6.38 -11.17 8.54
C ASP A 40 7.43 -10.74 9.59
N SER A 41 8.54 -10.15 9.13
CA SER A 41 9.64 -9.72 10.01
C SER A 41 9.31 -8.46 10.81
N HIS A 42 8.36 -7.64 10.35
CA HIS A 42 8.14 -6.30 10.90
C HIS A 42 6.71 -6.00 11.36
N ILE A 43 5.72 -6.84 11.05
CA ILE A 43 4.29 -6.60 11.28
C ILE A 43 3.91 -6.49 12.77
N GLU A 44 4.69 -7.12 13.66
CA GLU A 44 4.48 -7.06 15.12
C GLU A 44 5.27 -5.94 15.81
N ASN A 45 6.11 -5.19 15.06
CA ASN A 45 6.84 -4.07 15.64
C ASN A 45 5.88 -2.93 16.03
N GLU A 46 6.27 -2.15 17.04
CA GLU A 46 5.49 -1.00 17.51
C GLU A 46 5.40 0.15 16.50
N ASN A 47 6.25 0.11 15.48
CA ASN A 47 6.38 1.12 14.42
C ASN A 47 5.55 0.70 13.21
N PHE A 48 4.97 1.66 12.51
CA PHE A 48 4.26 1.34 11.28
C PHE A 48 5.23 0.85 10.20
N ILE A 49 4.77 -0.06 9.34
CA ILE A 49 5.49 -0.53 8.17
C ILE A 49 5.01 0.23 6.93
N HIS A 50 5.94 0.49 6.02
CA HIS A 50 5.72 0.98 4.67
C HIS A 50 6.62 0.19 3.73
N ILE A 51 6.06 -0.77 3.00
CA ILE A 51 6.83 -1.55 2.05
C ILE A 51 6.28 -1.27 0.66
N GLU A 52 7.14 -0.79 -0.24
CA GLU A 52 6.77 -0.41 -1.59
C GLU A 52 7.48 -1.27 -2.64
N LEU A 53 6.72 -1.64 -3.66
CA LEU A 53 7.13 -2.28 -4.89
C LEU A 53 7.07 -1.23 -6.00
N GLN A 54 8.22 -0.86 -6.56
CA GLN A 54 8.31 0.07 -7.68
C GLN A 54 8.48 -0.70 -8.99
N ILE A 55 7.37 -0.85 -9.72
CA ILE A 55 7.36 -1.48 -11.04
C ILE A 55 7.69 -0.41 -12.07
N ASN A 56 8.70 -0.65 -12.90
CA ASN A 56 9.18 0.30 -13.92
C ASN A 56 9.57 1.67 -13.35
N GLY A 57 10.22 1.69 -12.18
CA GLY A 57 10.62 2.92 -11.51
C GLY A 57 9.48 3.67 -10.82
N GLY A 58 8.32 3.01 -10.64
CA GLY A 58 7.18 3.54 -9.89
C GLY A 58 6.49 4.72 -10.59
N VAL A 59 5.54 5.35 -9.89
CA VAL A 59 4.76 6.47 -10.44
C VAL A 59 5.62 7.67 -10.85
N GLU A 60 6.81 7.82 -10.26
CA GLU A 60 7.77 8.87 -10.63
C GLU A 60 8.33 8.68 -12.05
N SER A 61 8.34 7.44 -12.55
CA SER A 61 8.82 7.07 -13.89
C SER A 61 7.68 6.60 -14.80
N THR A 62 6.44 7.08 -14.57
CA THR A 62 5.21 6.62 -15.28
C THR A 62 4.92 5.12 -15.14
N GLY A 63 5.57 4.46 -14.18
CA GLY A 63 5.34 3.08 -13.82
C GLY A 63 4.23 2.93 -12.77
N THR A 64 4.27 1.83 -12.04
CA THR A 64 3.27 1.50 -11.02
C THR A 64 3.95 1.36 -9.67
N THR A 65 3.37 1.96 -8.63
CA THR A 65 3.80 1.75 -7.25
C THR A 65 2.71 0.97 -6.52
N LEU A 66 3.07 -0.19 -5.99
CA LEU A 66 2.22 -0.95 -5.08
C LEU A 66 2.84 -0.87 -3.69
N SER A 67 2.07 -0.54 -2.65
CA SER A 67 2.57 -0.56 -1.29
C SER A 67 1.66 -1.31 -0.34
N VAL A 68 2.28 -1.85 0.71
CA VAL A 68 1.59 -2.37 1.89
C VAL A 68 2.03 -1.55 3.09
N GLU A 69 1.04 -1.00 3.78
CA GLU A 69 1.26 -0.09 4.90
C GLU A 69 0.44 -0.52 6.10
N THR A 70 1.01 -0.46 7.30
CA THR A 70 0.20 -0.53 8.52
C THR A 70 -0.22 0.86 8.94
N ASN A 71 -1.50 1.05 9.25
CA ASN A 71 -1.99 2.30 9.77
C ASN A 71 -3.24 2.08 10.64
N VAL A 72 -3.56 3.06 11.47
CA VAL A 72 -4.81 3.10 12.25
C VAL A 72 -5.97 3.71 11.45
N ILE A 73 -5.67 4.34 10.32
CA ILE A 73 -6.63 4.99 9.42
C ILE A 73 -6.34 4.60 7.98
N ASN A 74 -7.39 4.49 7.17
CA ASN A 74 -7.31 4.22 5.74
C ASN A 74 -6.78 5.42 4.93
N LEU A 75 -5.50 5.75 5.10
CA LEU A 75 -4.81 6.79 4.36
C LEU A 75 -3.30 6.47 4.33
N PRO A 76 -2.59 6.71 3.22
CA PRO A 76 -1.16 6.45 3.15
C PRO A 76 -0.37 7.27 4.18
N LEU A 77 0.68 6.67 4.72
CA LEU A 77 1.54 7.23 5.77
C LEU A 77 2.21 8.54 5.35
N ARG A 78 2.43 8.75 4.05
CA ARG A 78 2.95 10.03 3.52
C ARG A 78 2.01 11.23 3.76
N TYR A 79 0.72 11.02 4.00
CA TYR A 79 -0.25 12.09 4.27
C TYR A 79 -0.33 12.42 5.78
N GLN A 80 0.83 12.62 6.41
CA GLN A 80 0.98 12.82 7.86
C GLN A 80 0.10 13.96 8.39
N ASN A 81 0.02 15.08 7.66
CA ASN A 81 -0.78 16.24 8.08
C ASN A 81 -2.28 15.93 8.18
N GLN A 82 -2.79 15.07 7.30
CA GLN A 82 -4.16 14.60 7.31
C GLN A 82 -4.35 13.56 8.42
N LEU A 83 -3.42 12.60 8.53
CA LEU A 83 -3.46 11.57 9.58
C LEU A 83 -3.51 12.19 10.99
N ARG A 84 -2.65 13.18 11.28
CA ARG A 84 -2.62 13.90 12.58
C ARG A 84 -3.94 14.56 12.95
N LYS A 85 -4.76 14.94 11.97
CA LYS A 85 -6.08 15.56 12.21
C LYS A 85 -7.18 14.53 12.48
N LEU A 86 -6.97 13.30 12.05
CA LEU A 86 -7.96 12.23 12.11
C LEU A 86 -7.70 11.25 13.25
N VAL A 87 -6.46 11.18 13.75
CA VAL A 87 -6.11 10.39 14.95
C VAL A 87 -6.36 11.23 16.21
N TRP A 88 -7.25 10.76 17.08
CA TRP A 88 -7.50 11.38 18.38
C TRP A 88 -6.53 10.84 19.43
N GLN A 89 -5.74 11.72 20.07
CA GLN A 89 -4.76 11.35 21.10
C GLN A 89 -5.39 10.61 22.29
N GLU A 90 -6.61 10.99 22.69
CA GLU A 90 -7.36 10.45 23.82
C GLU A 90 -7.92 9.03 23.60
N LYS A 91 -7.70 8.42 22.43
CA LYS A 91 -8.10 7.04 22.18
C LYS A 91 -7.12 6.07 22.83
N ASP A 92 -7.60 5.29 23.80
CA ASP A 92 -6.78 4.29 24.49
C ASP A 92 -6.47 3.05 23.63
N ALA A 93 -7.29 2.76 22.62
CA ALA A 93 -7.11 1.62 21.73
C ALA A 93 -7.56 1.95 20.30
N LEU A 94 -6.60 1.86 19.37
CA LEU A 94 -6.81 1.93 17.94
C LEU A 94 -6.30 0.64 17.30
N ASP A 95 -7.13 0.02 16.47
CA ASP A 95 -6.74 -1.15 15.70
C ASP A 95 -5.73 -0.75 14.62
N VAL A 96 -4.59 -1.43 14.64
CA VAL A 96 -3.62 -1.30 13.56
C VAL A 96 -4.04 -2.24 12.43
N ASN A 97 -4.24 -1.67 11.25
CA ASN A 97 -4.70 -2.36 10.05
C ASN A 97 -3.62 -2.36 8.99
N LEU A 98 -3.66 -3.37 8.13
CA LEU A 98 -2.81 -3.52 6.96
C LEU A 98 -3.58 -3.06 5.72
N TYR A 99 -3.11 -2.00 5.09
CA TYR A 99 -3.67 -1.42 3.88
C TYR A 99 -2.79 -1.76 2.68
N MET A 100 -3.44 -2.02 1.55
CA MET A 100 -2.82 -2.20 0.25
C MET A 100 -3.12 -0.96 -0.57
N ILE A 101 -2.10 -0.42 -1.21
CA ILE A 101 -2.19 0.80 -1.98
C ILE A 101 -1.63 0.52 -3.37
N ALA A 102 -2.34 1.00 -4.39
CA ALA A 102 -1.90 0.97 -5.77
C ALA A 102 -1.92 2.40 -6.31
N GLU A 103 -0.84 2.78 -6.96
CA GLU A 103 -0.66 4.09 -7.56
C GLU A 103 -0.16 3.94 -8.99
N ASN A 104 -0.91 4.51 -9.92
CA ASN A 104 -0.59 4.58 -11.34
C ASN A 104 -1.56 5.58 -11.99
N GLU A 105 -1.15 6.18 -13.11
CA GLU A 105 -1.98 7.13 -13.84
C GLU A 105 -3.33 6.56 -14.30
N PHE A 106 -3.38 5.27 -14.64
CA PHE A 106 -4.55 4.54 -15.10
C PHE A 106 -5.32 3.82 -13.99
N GLU A 107 -4.88 3.93 -12.73
CA GLU A 107 -5.51 3.18 -11.63
C GLU A 107 -6.85 3.78 -11.20
N SER A 108 -6.95 5.11 -11.14
CA SER A 108 -8.18 5.83 -10.79
C SER A 108 -8.08 7.30 -11.18
N GLN A 109 -9.18 8.07 -11.04
CA GLN A 109 -9.16 9.52 -11.24
C GLN A 109 -8.18 10.26 -10.32
N SER A 110 -7.88 9.70 -9.14
CA SER A 110 -6.90 10.25 -8.21
C SER A 110 -5.51 9.60 -8.34
N HIS A 111 -5.32 8.72 -9.33
CA HIS A 111 -4.12 7.92 -9.57
C HIS A 111 -3.69 7.06 -8.37
N LEU A 112 -4.63 6.80 -7.46
CA LEU A 112 -4.41 6.14 -6.19
C LEU A 112 -5.65 5.37 -5.78
N LYS A 113 -5.44 4.15 -5.30
CA LYS A 113 -6.48 3.30 -4.72
C LYS A 113 -5.97 2.61 -3.48
N ILE A 114 -6.81 2.56 -2.45
CA ILE A 114 -6.47 1.97 -1.16
C ILE A 114 -7.53 0.93 -0.80
N SER A 115 -7.09 -0.22 -0.32
CA SER A 115 -7.94 -1.30 0.14
C SER A 115 -7.43 -1.88 1.45
N LEU A 116 -8.35 -2.31 2.31
CA LEU A 116 -8.00 -2.99 3.56
C LEU A 116 -7.67 -4.46 3.28
N ALA A 117 -6.43 -4.87 3.55
CA ALA A 117 -6.06 -6.29 3.56
C ALA A 117 -6.70 -6.98 4.76
N SER A 118 -6.32 -6.57 5.97
CA SER A 118 -6.81 -7.13 7.23
C SER A 118 -6.40 -6.24 8.41
N SER A 119 -6.77 -6.62 9.63
CA SER A 119 -6.11 -6.09 10.82
C SER A 119 -4.74 -6.79 11.03
N VAL A 120 -3.80 -6.13 11.71
CA VAL A 120 -2.54 -6.78 12.12
C VAL A 120 -2.81 -8.03 12.97
N ALA A 121 -3.83 -7.99 13.83
CA ALA A 121 -4.21 -9.16 14.63
C ALA A 121 -4.62 -10.35 13.74
N THR A 122 -5.44 -10.08 12.71
CA THR A 122 -5.85 -11.10 11.74
C THR A 122 -4.68 -11.60 10.90
N TYR A 123 -3.74 -10.71 10.53
CA TYR A 123 -2.54 -11.13 9.81
C TYR A 123 -1.69 -12.11 10.63
N VAL A 124 -1.52 -11.86 11.93
CA VAL A 124 -0.77 -12.76 12.82
C VAL A 124 -1.48 -14.10 13.00
N ASP A 125 -2.82 -14.11 13.06
CA ASP A 125 -3.62 -15.32 13.25
C ASP A 125 -3.72 -16.18 11.97
N ASP A 126 -3.86 -15.54 10.81
CA ASP A 126 -4.06 -16.20 9.50
C ASP A 126 -3.31 -15.46 8.38
N SER A 127 -1.97 -15.50 8.48
CA SER A 127 -1.10 -14.79 7.51
C SER A 127 -1.28 -15.32 6.09
N GLU A 128 -1.52 -16.62 5.90
CA GLU A 128 -1.66 -17.22 4.57
C GLU A 128 -2.87 -16.66 3.81
N SER A 129 -4.04 -16.60 4.45
CA SER A 129 -5.24 -16.03 3.82
C SER A 129 -5.06 -14.55 3.50
N VAL A 130 -4.38 -13.78 4.37
CA VAL A 130 -4.16 -12.36 4.10
C VAL A 130 -3.14 -12.16 2.97
N LYS A 131 -2.05 -12.92 2.95
CA LYS A 131 -1.06 -12.90 1.85
C LYS A 131 -1.69 -13.26 0.51
N ALA A 132 -2.57 -14.27 0.49
CA ALA A 132 -3.33 -14.63 -0.70
C ALA A 132 -4.24 -13.47 -1.15
N LYS A 133 -4.94 -12.80 -0.23
CA LYS A 133 -5.76 -11.62 -0.53
C LYS A 133 -4.93 -10.46 -1.10
N ILE A 134 -3.75 -10.18 -0.54
CA ILE A 134 -2.84 -9.15 -1.05
C ILE A 134 -2.40 -9.48 -2.47
N SER A 135 -1.97 -10.72 -2.69
CA SER A 135 -1.52 -11.20 -4.01
C SER A 135 -2.61 -11.03 -5.06
N THR A 136 -3.83 -11.49 -4.76
CA THR A 136 -4.98 -11.37 -5.66
C THR A 136 -5.30 -9.91 -5.95
N TRP A 137 -5.34 -9.05 -4.94
CA TRP A 137 -5.69 -7.65 -5.13
C TRP A 137 -4.67 -6.88 -5.97
N PHE A 138 -3.37 -7.14 -5.76
CA PHE A 138 -2.31 -6.56 -6.59
C PHE A 138 -2.37 -7.02 -8.04
N ASN A 139 -2.60 -8.31 -8.28
CA ASN A 139 -2.79 -8.82 -9.64
C ASN A 139 -3.98 -8.14 -10.32
N GLU A 140 -5.11 -8.03 -9.63
CA GLU A 140 -6.30 -7.33 -10.15
C GLU A 140 -6.02 -5.87 -10.51
N GLN A 141 -5.25 -5.14 -9.69
CA GLN A 141 -4.95 -3.72 -9.98
C GLN A 141 -4.01 -3.61 -11.18
N LEU A 142 -3.02 -4.50 -11.30
CA LEU A 142 -2.11 -4.49 -12.44
C LEU A 142 -2.81 -4.88 -13.74
N GLU A 143 -3.69 -5.88 -13.71
CA GLU A 143 -4.52 -6.23 -14.86
C GLU A 143 -5.43 -5.06 -15.26
N HIS A 144 -6.02 -4.37 -14.28
CA HIS A 144 -6.81 -3.16 -14.52
C HIS A 144 -5.98 -2.06 -15.19
N ILE A 145 -4.82 -1.70 -14.63
CA ILE A 145 -3.90 -0.69 -15.19
C ILE A 145 -3.52 -1.03 -16.64
N VAL A 146 -3.11 -2.28 -16.90
CA VAL A 146 -2.73 -2.73 -18.24
C VAL A 146 -3.90 -2.64 -19.23
N ASN A 147 -5.12 -2.93 -18.79
CA ASN A 147 -6.32 -2.84 -19.63
C ASN A 147 -6.72 -1.40 -19.94
N GLU A 148 -6.61 -0.50 -18.96
CA GLU A 148 -6.91 0.92 -19.13
C GLU A 148 -5.85 1.61 -20.00
N GLN A 149 -4.56 1.29 -19.81
CA GLN A 149 -3.47 1.77 -20.66
C GLN A 149 -3.70 1.39 -22.13
N LYS A 150 -4.04 0.12 -22.40
CA LYS A 150 -4.36 -0.36 -23.75
C LYS A 150 -5.59 0.29 -24.37
N GLN A 151 -6.54 0.76 -23.57
CA GLN A 151 -7.71 1.49 -24.06
C GLN A 151 -7.31 2.93 -24.43
N ALA A 152 -6.56 3.60 -23.57
CA ALA A 152 -6.02 4.92 -23.84
C ALA A 152 -5.17 4.95 -25.13
N GLU A 153 -4.31 3.95 -25.35
CA GLU A 153 -3.52 3.82 -26.58
C GLU A 153 -4.38 3.64 -27.84
N LYS A 154 -5.53 2.96 -27.75
CA LYS A 154 -6.45 2.76 -28.88
C LYS A 154 -7.26 4.01 -29.19
N GLU A 155 -7.63 4.78 -28.17
CA GLU A 155 -8.34 6.05 -28.34
C GLU A 155 -7.43 7.12 -28.95
N ASP A 156 -6.15 7.16 -28.58
CA ASP A 156 -5.17 8.11 -29.14
C ASP A 156 -4.90 7.86 -30.64
N VAL A 157 -4.87 6.60 -31.07
CA VAL A 157 -4.68 6.21 -32.49
C VAL A 157 -5.98 6.35 -33.32
N GLY A 158 -7.13 6.51 -32.67
CA GLY A 158 -8.45 6.60 -33.31
C GLY A 158 -8.89 8.02 -33.72
N VAL A 159 -8.09 9.05 -33.48
CA VAL A 159 -8.41 10.46 -33.79
C VAL A 159 -7.57 10.97 -34.96
N GLU A 160 -7.56 10.25 -36.07
CA GLU A 160 -7.17 10.77 -37.39
C GLU A 160 -8.20 10.34 -38.44
N GLU A 161 -9.42 10.88 -38.38
CA GLU A 161 -10.35 10.95 -39.53
C GLU A 161 -11.02 12.32 -39.65
#